data_AF-A0A1G2HLC8-F1
#
_entry.id   AF-A0A1G2HLC8-F1
#
_cell.length_a   1.000
_cell.length_b   1.000
_cell.length_c   1.000
_cell.angle_alpha   90.00
_cell.angle_beta   90.00
_cell.angle_gamma   90.00
#
_symmetry.space_group_name_H-M   'P 1'
#
loop_
_entity.id
_entity.type
_entity.pdbx_description
1 polymer ?
#
loop_
_entity_poly.entity_id
_entity_poly.type
_entity_poly.pdbx_seq_one_letter_code
_entity_poly.pdbx_strand_id
1 'polypeptide(L)'
;MPNENQIAVFLDSDNIEINMRGGPLERLSIDVGWERFKDWLFSYGNIAFVFAFAPEDKIRIDGKSFYRHGFIPVSCPILIDEKESKKRDLEDIELLLNEGKNREFDPVKPVPVINTTDELMIRTAKELIPKMPCLTHICIASGDGDFMPIVEIARQYGKKIMIMIGDYKSPSKELLRQANKGPNGKKMIYLFNPIKDH
;
A
#
# COMPACT_ATOMS: atom_id res chain seq x y z
N MET A 1 17.93 -21.79 -19.89
CA MET A 1 16.46 -21.79 -19.73
C MET A 1 15.96 -20.42 -20.14
N PRO A 2 14.91 -20.27 -20.95
CA PRO A 2 14.37 -18.94 -21.23
C PRO A 2 13.98 -18.30 -19.90
N ASN A 3 14.42 -17.06 -19.65
CA ASN A 3 14.28 -16.38 -18.37
C ASN A 3 12.81 -16.34 -17.94
N GLU A 4 12.43 -17.15 -16.96
CA GLU A 4 11.11 -17.09 -16.34
C GLU A 4 10.91 -15.70 -15.76
N ASN A 5 9.72 -15.13 -15.98
CA ASN A 5 9.37 -13.82 -15.45
C ASN A 5 9.58 -13.78 -13.94
N GLN A 6 10.17 -12.69 -13.44
CA GLN A 6 10.43 -12.45 -12.02
C GLN A 6 9.66 -11.22 -11.58
N ILE A 7 8.88 -11.35 -10.51
CA ILE A 7 7.94 -10.34 -10.05
C ILE A 7 8.37 -9.85 -8.67
N ALA A 8 8.51 -8.53 -8.54
CA ALA A 8 8.65 -7.85 -7.26
C ALA A 8 7.33 -7.16 -6.90
N VAL A 9 6.89 -7.27 -5.65
CA VAL A 9 5.67 -6.62 -5.17
C VAL A 9 5.99 -5.60 -4.10
N PHE A 10 5.44 -4.40 -4.25
CA PHE A 10 5.44 -3.33 -3.25
C PHE A 10 3.99 -3.14 -2.79
N LEU A 11 3.69 -3.67 -1.60
CA LEU A 11 2.35 -3.73 -1.01
C LEU A 11 2.21 -2.66 0.05
N ASP A 12 1.28 -1.75 -0.20
CA ASP A 12 0.76 -0.86 0.83
C ASP A 12 -0.38 -1.57 1.55
N SER A 13 -0.11 -2.06 2.75
CA SER A 13 -1.07 -2.89 3.48
C SER A 13 -2.30 -2.12 3.95
N ASP A 14 -2.20 -0.81 4.18
CA ASP A 14 -3.33 0.01 4.63
C ASP A 14 -4.31 0.23 3.50
N ASN A 15 -3.81 0.57 2.30
CA ASN A 15 -4.64 0.80 1.13
C ASN A 15 -5.44 -0.43 0.68
N ILE A 16 -4.94 -1.65 0.95
CA ILE A 16 -5.67 -2.88 0.61
C ILE A 16 -6.77 -3.20 1.63
N GLU A 17 -6.50 -2.98 2.91
CA GLU A 17 -7.42 -3.34 3.99
C GLU A 17 -8.58 -2.37 4.21
N ILE A 18 -8.46 -1.12 3.73
CA ILE A 18 -9.56 -0.13 3.75
C ILE A 18 -10.86 -0.75 3.18
N ASN A 19 -10.75 -1.68 2.23
CA ASN A 19 -11.90 -2.34 1.59
C ASN A 19 -12.40 -3.61 2.26
N MET A 20 -11.68 -4.16 3.23
CA MET A 20 -12.24 -5.19 4.12
C MET A 20 -13.29 -4.61 5.07
N ARG A 21 -13.35 -3.28 5.25
CA ARG A 21 -14.27 -2.62 6.20
C ARG A 21 -15.75 -2.63 5.77
N GLY A 22 -16.06 -3.02 4.52
CA GLY A 22 -17.42 -2.96 3.96
C GLY A 22 -18.16 -4.30 3.83
N GLY A 23 -17.51 -5.44 4.07
CA GLY A 23 -18.11 -6.77 3.93
C GLY A 23 -18.54 -7.39 5.26
N PRO A 24 -19.45 -8.40 5.26
CA PRO A 24 -19.77 -9.14 6.47
C PRO A 24 -18.53 -9.88 6.97
N LEU A 25 -18.03 -9.51 8.16
CA LEU A 25 -16.76 -9.96 8.73
C LEU A 25 -16.60 -11.49 8.74
N GLU A 26 -17.69 -12.23 8.96
CA GLU A 26 -17.73 -13.70 8.97
C GLU A 26 -17.31 -14.35 7.64
N ARG A 27 -17.38 -13.61 6.53
CA ARG A 27 -17.00 -14.09 5.19
C ARG A 27 -15.64 -13.59 4.73
N LEU A 28 -14.97 -12.76 5.50
CA LEU A 28 -13.69 -12.15 5.12
C LEU A 28 -12.52 -12.92 5.74
N SER A 29 -11.52 -13.22 4.92
CA SER A 29 -10.22 -13.71 5.36
C SER A 29 -9.14 -13.05 4.53
N ILE A 30 -8.33 -12.24 5.22
CA ILE A 30 -7.15 -11.61 4.61
C ILE A 30 -6.20 -12.68 4.04
N ASP A 31 -6.05 -13.81 4.73
CA ASP A 31 -5.22 -14.93 4.29
C ASP A 31 -5.70 -15.52 2.95
N VAL A 32 -7.02 -15.74 2.78
CA VAL A 32 -7.59 -16.20 1.50
C VAL A 32 -7.36 -15.18 0.40
N GLY A 33 -7.45 -13.89 0.72
CA GLY A 33 -7.11 -12.82 -0.21
C GLY A 33 -5.65 -12.87 -0.65
N TRP A 34 -4.72 -13.08 0.29
CA TRP A 34 -3.29 -13.20 -0.01
C TRP A 34 -2.97 -14.44 -0.86
N GLU A 35 -3.61 -15.58 -0.59
CA GLU A 35 -3.45 -16.80 -1.40
C GLU A 35 -3.88 -16.55 -2.85
N ARG A 36 -5.08 -16.02 -3.06
CA ARG A 36 -5.59 -15.72 -4.39
C ARG A 36 -4.77 -14.65 -5.13
N PHE A 37 -4.25 -13.67 -4.40
CA PHE A 37 -3.34 -12.68 -4.97
C PHE A 37 -2.04 -13.34 -5.45
N LYS A 38 -1.45 -14.24 -4.64
CA LYS A 38 -0.26 -15.00 -5.04
C LYS A 38 -0.53 -15.89 -6.24
N ASP A 39 -1.66 -16.59 -6.27
CA ASP A 39 -2.06 -17.42 -7.42
C ASP A 39 -2.17 -16.58 -8.70
N TRP A 40 -2.74 -15.37 -8.58
CA TRP A 40 -2.78 -14.42 -9.68
C TRP A 40 -1.38 -14.02 -10.15
N LEU A 41 -0.45 -13.70 -9.23
CA LEU A 41 0.94 -13.38 -9.57
C LEU A 41 1.67 -14.57 -10.25
N PHE A 42 1.48 -15.79 -9.74
CA PHE A 42 2.09 -17.00 -10.30
C PHE A 42 1.66 -17.28 -11.74
N SER A 43 0.47 -16.81 -12.14
CA SER A 43 0.04 -16.90 -13.55
C SER A 43 0.88 -16.03 -14.51
N TYR A 44 1.69 -15.10 -13.99
CA TYR A 44 2.56 -14.22 -14.76
C TYR A 44 4.06 -14.53 -14.61
N GLY A 45 4.48 -15.19 -13.53
CA GLY A 45 5.88 -15.49 -13.27
C GLY A 45 6.17 -15.87 -11.82
N ASN A 46 7.45 -16.06 -11.51
CA ASN A 46 7.90 -16.32 -10.15
C ASN A 46 7.89 -15.04 -9.32
N ILE A 47 7.43 -15.15 -8.09
CA ILE A 47 7.49 -14.08 -7.10
C ILE A 47 8.90 -14.06 -6.52
N ALA A 48 9.68 -13.03 -6.85
CA ALA A 48 11.03 -12.84 -6.29
C ALA A 48 10.95 -12.38 -4.83
N PHE A 49 10.06 -11.43 -4.54
CA PHE A 49 9.79 -10.93 -3.20
C PHE A 49 8.50 -10.12 -3.14
N VAL A 50 7.94 -10.01 -1.94
CA VAL A 50 6.81 -9.15 -1.61
C VAL A 50 7.19 -8.34 -0.39
N PHE A 51 7.34 -7.02 -0.54
CA PHE A 51 7.51 -6.11 0.59
C PHE A 51 6.15 -5.60 1.02
N ALA A 52 5.77 -5.86 2.27
CA ALA A 52 4.53 -5.39 2.87
C ALA A 52 4.83 -4.20 3.78
N PHE A 53 4.53 -2.99 3.31
CA PHE A 53 4.73 -1.74 4.02
C PHE A 53 3.51 -1.46 4.91
N ALA A 54 3.76 -1.21 6.19
CA ALA A 54 2.73 -1.05 7.20
C ALA A 54 3.25 -0.30 8.43
N PRO A 55 2.40 0.44 9.15
CA PRO A 55 2.70 0.91 10.49
C PRO A 55 3.16 -0.21 11.44
N GLU A 56 4.02 0.14 12.41
CA GLU A 56 4.63 -0.84 13.33
C GLU A 56 3.60 -1.64 14.13
N ASP A 57 2.55 -0.97 14.61
CA ASP A 57 1.45 -1.59 15.34
C ASP A 57 0.69 -2.60 14.47
N LYS A 58 0.50 -2.29 13.19
CA LYS A 58 -0.08 -3.20 12.21
C LYS A 58 0.82 -4.40 11.93
N ILE A 59 2.14 -4.20 11.77
CA ILE A 59 3.08 -5.32 11.65
C ILE A 59 3.04 -6.22 12.88
N ARG A 60 2.88 -5.64 14.08
CA ARG A 60 2.76 -6.43 15.30
C ARG A 60 1.51 -7.30 15.33
N ILE A 61 0.40 -6.81 14.75
CA ILE A 61 -0.88 -7.51 14.68
C ILE A 61 -0.86 -8.56 13.54
N ASP A 62 -0.54 -8.12 12.32
CA ASP A 62 -0.69 -8.90 11.09
C ASP A 62 0.60 -9.57 10.60
N GLY A 63 1.74 -9.29 11.23
CA GLY A 63 3.04 -9.80 10.81
C GLY A 63 3.10 -11.32 10.70
N LYS A 64 2.38 -12.05 11.56
CA LYS A 64 2.26 -13.52 11.45
C LYS A 64 1.62 -13.95 10.13
N SER A 65 0.61 -13.24 9.65
CA SER A 65 0.01 -13.50 8.33
C SER A 65 1.01 -13.19 7.21
N PHE A 66 1.67 -12.03 7.26
CA PHE A 66 2.70 -11.67 6.27
C PHE A 66 3.79 -12.74 6.15
N TYR A 67 4.35 -13.19 7.28
CA TYR A 67 5.37 -14.25 7.26
C TYR A 67 4.85 -15.57 6.72
N ARG A 68 3.61 -15.97 7.06
CA ARG A 68 3.01 -17.21 6.55
C ARG A 68 2.90 -17.21 5.01
N HIS A 69 2.65 -16.04 4.42
CA HIS A 69 2.58 -15.89 2.96
C HIS A 69 3.92 -15.62 2.30
N GLY A 70 5.02 -15.55 3.07
CA GLY A 70 6.37 -15.30 2.57
C GLY A 70 6.62 -13.82 2.24
N PHE A 71 5.84 -12.91 2.81
CA PHE A 71 6.04 -11.47 2.65
C PHE A 71 7.12 -10.98 3.62
N ILE A 72 7.83 -9.94 3.22
CA ILE A 72 8.84 -9.25 4.00
C ILE A 72 8.16 -7.99 4.58
N PRO A 73 7.75 -7.99 5.85
CA PRO A 73 7.16 -6.80 6.45
C PRO A 73 8.21 -5.69 6.59
N VAL A 74 7.83 -4.47 6.22
CA VAL A 74 8.66 -3.26 6.33
C VAL A 74 7.92 -2.27 7.22
N SER A 75 8.50 -1.98 8.38
CA SER A 75 7.92 -1.05 9.36
C SER A 75 8.02 0.39 8.88
N CYS A 76 6.86 1.05 8.83
CA CYS A 76 6.70 2.43 8.43
C CYS A 76 6.33 3.25 9.68
N PRO A 77 7.29 3.95 10.32
CA PRO A 77 7.00 4.71 11.52
C PRO A 77 5.98 5.82 11.24
N ILE A 78 5.06 6.00 12.17
CA ILE A 78 4.16 7.16 12.19
C ILE A 78 4.88 8.25 12.98
N LEU A 79 5.17 9.37 12.32
CA LEU A 79 5.89 10.50 12.94
C LEU A 79 4.91 11.60 13.34
N ILE A 80 5.24 12.37 14.37
CA ILE A 80 4.45 13.55 14.74
C ILE A 80 4.79 14.69 13.79
N ASP A 81 3.79 15.35 13.23
CA ASP A 81 4.00 16.59 12.48
C ASP A 81 4.19 17.75 13.46
N GLU A 82 5.43 18.03 13.84
CA GLU A 82 5.73 19.14 14.76
C GLU A 82 5.30 20.50 14.21
N LYS A 83 5.26 20.68 12.88
CA LYS A 83 4.90 21.97 12.28
C LYS A 83 3.40 22.21 12.42
N GLU A 84 2.60 21.22 12.03
CA GLU A 84 1.14 21.30 12.21
C GLU A 84 0.76 21.28 13.69
N SER A 85 1.50 20.55 14.54
CA SER A 85 1.29 20.58 16.00
C SER A 85 1.53 21.99 16.56
N LYS A 86 2.64 22.66 16.21
CA LYS A 86 2.91 24.03 16.67
C LYS A 86 1.91 25.04 16.14
N LYS A 87 1.49 24.89 14.88
CA LYS A 87 0.47 25.74 14.28
C LYS A 87 -0.86 25.60 15.03
N ARG A 88 -1.26 24.38 15.35
CA ARG A 88 -2.44 24.11 16.17
C ARG A 88 -2.33 24.70 17.57
N ASP A 89 -1.19 24.55 18.24
CA ASP A 89 -1.00 25.12 19.58
C ASP A 89 -1.21 26.64 19.56
N LEU A 90 -0.74 27.32 18.51
CA LEU A 90 -0.97 28.75 18.31
C LEU A 90 -2.43 29.10 18.04
N GLU A 91 -3.13 28.32 17.21
CA GLU A 91 -4.57 28.49 16.94
C GLU A 91 -5.43 28.30 18.21
N ASP A 92 -5.13 27.26 19.00
CA ASP A 92 -5.83 26.98 20.25
C ASP A 92 -5.55 28.10 21.29
N ILE A 93 -4.33 28.66 21.34
CA ILE A 93 -3.99 29.84 22.17
C ILE A 93 -4.74 31.10 21.72
N GLU A 94 -4.77 31.39 20.43
CA GLU A 94 -5.47 32.55 19.87
C GLU A 94 -6.99 32.49 20.14
N LEU A 95 -7.57 31.29 20.03
CA LEU A 95 -8.96 31.04 20.38
C LEU A 95 -9.24 31.31 21.87
N LEU A 96 -8.36 30.84 22.77
CA LEU A 96 -8.48 31.07 24.22
C LEU A 96 -8.37 32.55 24.61
N LEU A 97 -7.57 33.32 23.88
CA LEU A 97 -7.42 34.76 24.10
C LEU A 97 -8.63 35.55 23.59
N ASN A 98 -9.28 35.09 22.52
CA ASN A 98 -10.40 35.78 21.88
C ASN A 98 -11.77 35.42 22.48
N GLU A 99 -11.95 34.22 23.04
CA GLU A 99 -13.23 33.77 23.62
C GLU A 99 -13.20 33.81 25.15
N GLY A 100 -13.57 34.97 25.70
CA GLY A 100 -13.76 35.14 27.14
C GLY A 100 -14.89 34.24 27.68
N LYS A 101 -14.51 33.14 28.34
CA LYS A 101 -15.32 32.33 29.27
C LYS A 101 -16.62 31.73 28.70
N ASN A 102 -16.50 30.50 28.21
CA ASN A 102 -17.34 29.33 28.53
C ASN A 102 -17.23 28.34 27.38
N ARG A 103 -16.42 27.30 27.51
CA ARG A 103 -16.49 26.14 26.62
C ARG A 103 -16.58 24.85 27.41
N GLU A 104 -17.56 24.04 27.00
CA GLU A 104 -17.55 22.60 27.21
C GLU A 104 -16.25 22.02 26.64
N PHE A 105 -15.72 21.03 27.34
CA PHE A 105 -14.48 20.36 27.00
C PHE A 105 -14.61 19.68 25.63
N ASP A 106 -14.01 20.25 24.60
CA ASP A 106 -13.95 19.64 23.27
C ASP A 106 -12.98 18.45 23.34
N PRO A 107 -13.35 17.23 22.87
CA PRO A 107 -12.47 16.08 22.92
C PRO A 107 -11.14 16.40 22.23
N VAL A 108 -10.04 15.99 22.86
CA VAL A 108 -8.66 16.20 22.42
C VAL A 108 -8.56 15.96 20.91
N LYS A 109 -8.40 17.03 20.11
CA LYS A 109 -8.23 16.86 18.66
C LYS A 109 -7.01 15.94 18.44
N PRO A 110 -7.06 15.00 17.49
CA PRO A 110 -5.95 14.07 17.25
C PRO A 110 -4.66 14.83 16.94
N VAL A 111 -3.52 14.30 17.40
CA VAL A 111 -2.20 14.83 17.07
C VAL A 111 -1.97 14.64 15.57
N PRO A 112 -1.56 15.68 14.83
CA PRO A 112 -1.25 15.52 13.41
C PRO A 112 -0.05 14.59 13.26
N VAL A 113 -0.20 13.59 12.40
CA VAL A 113 0.82 12.56 12.16
C VAL A 113 1.14 12.44 10.68
N ILE A 114 2.39 12.09 10.39
CA ILE A 114 2.92 11.82 9.06
C ILE A 114 3.02 10.30 8.90
N ASN A 115 2.30 9.75 7.92
CA ASN A 115 2.48 8.36 7.50
C ASN A 115 3.67 8.29 6.53
N THR A 116 4.67 7.47 6.86
CA THR A 116 5.91 7.34 6.07
C THR A 116 5.85 6.20 5.05
N THR A 117 4.71 5.50 4.95
CA THR A 117 4.52 4.34 4.06
C THR A 117 4.88 4.66 2.61
N ASP A 118 4.32 5.76 2.09
CA ASP A 118 4.52 6.13 0.68
C ASP A 118 5.98 6.44 0.38
N GLU A 119 6.61 7.26 1.22
CA GLU A 119 8.01 7.66 1.08
C GLU A 119 8.94 6.45 1.14
N LEU A 120 8.74 5.56 2.13
CA LEU A 120 9.57 4.37 2.31
C LEU A 120 9.39 3.37 1.16
N MET A 121 8.16 3.17 0.68
CA MET A 121 7.88 2.29 -0.44
C MET A 121 8.52 2.83 -1.74
N ILE A 122 8.38 4.13 -2.01
CA ILE A 122 9.01 4.79 -3.16
C ILE A 122 10.54 4.71 -3.08
N ARG A 123 11.11 5.01 -1.92
CA ARG A 123 12.56 4.94 -1.69
C ARG A 123 13.08 3.52 -1.91
N THR A 124 12.42 2.53 -1.33
CA THR A 124 12.81 1.12 -1.46
C THR A 124 12.75 0.68 -2.92
N ALA A 125 11.71 1.09 -3.67
CA ALA A 125 11.61 0.80 -5.10
C ALA A 125 12.75 1.45 -5.91
N LYS A 126 13.05 2.73 -5.65
CA LYS A 126 14.16 3.46 -6.30
C LYS A 126 15.52 2.82 -6.03
N GLU A 127 15.73 2.26 -4.85
CA GLU A 127 17.00 1.61 -4.49
C GLU A 127 17.13 0.18 -5.06
N LEU A 128 16.04 -0.59 -5.08
CA LEU A 128 16.07 -2.01 -5.44
C LEU A 128 15.95 -2.28 -6.94
N ILE A 129 15.01 -1.62 -7.62
CA ILE A 129 14.71 -1.89 -9.04
C ILE A 129 15.97 -1.80 -9.92
N PRO A 130 16.84 -0.77 -9.79
CA PRO A 130 18.08 -0.67 -10.56
C PRO A 130 19.07 -1.81 -10.31
N LYS A 131 19.10 -2.36 -9.09
CA LYS A 131 20.07 -3.37 -8.66
C LYS A 131 19.64 -4.80 -9.00
N MET A 132 18.42 -4.98 -9.48
CA MET A 132 17.83 -6.29 -9.73
C MET A 132 17.45 -6.45 -11.21
N PRO A 133 18.44 -6.68 -12.09
CA PRO A 133 18.20 -6.79 -13.53
C PRO A 133 17.31 -7.99 -13.88
N CYS A 134 17.30 -9.04 -13.05
CA CYS A 134 16.48 -10.24 -13.24
C CYS A 134 14.96 -9.99 -13.14
N LEU A 135 14.53 -8.92 -12.46
CA LEU A 135 13.11 -8.56 -12.37
C LEU A 135 12.56 -8.26 -13.76
N THR A 136 11.38 -8.75 -14.07
CA THR A 136 10.68 -8.44 -15.32
C THR A 136 9.39 -7.67 -15.07
N HIS A 137 8.80 -7.81 -13.88
CA HIS A 137 7.56 -7.14 -13.49
C HIS A 137 7.70 -6.50 -12.11
N ILE A 138 7.06 -5.34 -11.95
CA ILE A 138 6.84 -4.65 -10.68
C ILE A 138 5.34 -4.59 -10.45
N CYS A 139 4.88 -5.15 -9.34
CA CYS A 139 3.51 -5.05 -8.87
C CYS A 139 3.41 -3.97 -7.80
N ILE A 140 2.59 -2.94 -8.06
CA ILE A 140 2.22 -1.94 -7.06
C ILE A 140 0.88 -2.38 -6.48
N ALA A 141 0.89 -2.81 -5.23
CA ALA A 141 -0.30 -3.23 -4.52
C ALA A 141 -0.85 -2.05 -3.71
N SER A 142 -1.38 -1.06 -4.45
CA SER A 142 -2.09 0.11 -3.95
C SER A 142 -2.96 0.71 -5.06
N GLY A 143 -4.01 1.43 -4.67
CA GLY A 143 -4.80 2.28 -5.56
C GLY A 143 -4.30 3.72 -5.63
N ASP A 144 -3.34 4.12 -4.82
CA ASP A 144 -2.94 5.53 -4.67
C ASP A 144 -2.13 6.06 -5.87
N GLY A 145 -2.46 7.26 -6.32
CA GLY A 145 -1.75 7.95 -7.39
C GLY A 145 -0.31 8.35 -7.00
N ASP A 146 -0.03 8.50 -5.72
CA ASP A 146 1.28 8.98 -5.23
C ASP A 146 2.41 7.98 -5.50
N PHE A 147 2.08 6.74 -5.89
CA PHE A 147 3.05 5.72 -6.31
C PHE A 147 3.51 5.80 -7.77
N MET A 148 3.13 6.84 -8.53
CA MET A 148 3.64 7.08 -9.89
C MET A 148 5.18 7.10 -9.99
N PRO A 149 5.96 7.60 -9.02
CA PRO A 149 7.41 7.48 -9.04
C PRO A 149 7.93 6.04 -9.12
N ILE A 150 7.20 5.04 -8.59
CA ILE A 150 7.54 3.62 -8.72
C ILE A 150 7.32 3.14 -10.16
N VAL A 151 6.26 3.60 -10.82
CA VAL A 151 6.01 3.31 -12.24
C VAL A 151 7.12 3.86 -13.12
N GLU A 152 7.53 5.09 -12.87
CA GLU A 152 8.57 5.78 -13.65
C GLU A 152 9.91 5.04 -13.58
N ILE A 153 10.37 4.71 -12.37
CA ILE A 153 11.62 3.96 -12.19
C ILE A 153 11.51 2.55 -12.78
N ALA A 154 10.40 1.85 -12.58
CA ALA A 154 10.19 0.52 -13.17
C ALA A 154 10.30 0.56 -14.71
N ARG A 155 9.70 1.55 -15.35
CA ARG A 155 9.77 1.72 -16.82
C ARG A 155 11.15 2.11 -17.32
N GLN A 156 11.86 2.98 -16.60
CA GLN A 156 13.24 3.33 -16.94
C GLN A 156 14.12 2.08 -17.06
N TYR A 157 13.85 1.05 -16.26
CA TYR A 157 14.57 -0.23 -16.27
C TYR A 157 13.84 -1.35 -17.05
N GLY A 158 12.91 -0.98 -17.94
CA GLY A 158 12.23 -1.91 -18.85
C GLY A 158 11.30 -2.90 -18.16
N LYS A 159 10.86 -2.63 -16.93
CA LYS A 159 9.96 -3.52 -16.18
C LYS A 159 8.51 -3.28 -16.58
N LYS A 160 7.71 -4.35 -16.60
CA LYS A 160 6.26 -4.26 -16.78
C LYS A 160 5.59 -3.95 -15.45
N ILE A 161 4.49 -3.20 -15.52
CA ILE A 161 3.71 -2.75 -14.37
C ILE A 161 2.48 -3.64 -14.21
N MET A 162 2.33 -4.18 -13.01
CA MET A 162 1.15 -4.85 -12.50
C MET A 162 0.57 -4.01 -11.37
N ILE A 163 -0.76 -4.03 -11.19
CA ILE A 163 -1.40 -3.26 -10.12
C ILE A 163 -2.37 -4.17 -9.38
N MET A 164 -2.33 -4.13 -8.05
CA MET A 164 -3.40 -4.65 -7.21
C MET A 164 -4.10 -3.49 -6.51
N ILE A 165 -5.42 -3.53 -6.50
CA ILE A 165 -6.29 -2.56 -5.84
C ILE A 165 -7.19 -3.25 -4.82
N GLY A 166 -7.52 -2.55 -3.73
CA GLY A 166 -8.51 -3.01 -2.76
C GLY A 166 -9.96 -2.81 -3.23
N ASP A 167 -10.22 -1.81 -4.06
CA ASP A 167 -11.54 -1.51 -4.64
C ASP A 167 -11.45 -0.84 -6.01
N TYR A 168 -12.60 -0.73 -6.71
CA TYR A 168 -12.75 -0.02 -7.98
C TYR A 168 -13.26 1.43 -7.87
N LYS A 169 -13.68 1.88 -6.70
CA LYS A 169 -14.31 3.19 -6.49
C LYS A 169 -13.30 4.31 -6.27
N SER A 170 -12.23 4.00 -5.56
CA SER A 170 -11.24 4.93 -5.03
C SER A 170 -9.88 4.96 -5.76
N PRO A 171 -9.48 4.01 -6.64
CA PRO A 171 -8.11 4.00 -7.14
C PRO A 171 -7.88 5.11 -8.18
N SER A 172 -6.67 5.63 -8.18
CA SER A 172 -6.19 6.58 -9.18
C SER A 172 -6.30 5.99 -10.59
N LYS A 173 -7.16 6.58 -11.41
CA LYS A 173 -7.32 6.23 -12.83
C LYS A 173 -6.00 6.39 -13.59
N GLU A 174 -5.18 7.35 -13.18
CA GLU A 174 -3.87 7.58 -13.77
C GLU A 174 -2.93 6.41 -13.49
N LEU A 175 -2.85 5.94 -12.23
CA LEU A 175 -2.06 4.77 -11.88
C LEU A 175 -2.56 3.54 -12.65
N LEU A 176 -3.88 3.26 -12.65
CA LEU A 176 -4.47 2.14 -13.38
C LEU A 176 -4.21 2.18 -14.90
N ARG A 177 -4.02 3.38 -15.47
CA ARG A 177 -3.64 3.51 -16.88
C ARG A 177 -2.25 2.92 -17.15
N GLN A 178 -1.38 2.91 -16.16
CA GLN A 178 0.01 2.47 -16.31
C GLN A 178 0.19 0.95 -16.35
N ALA A 179 -0.76 0.17 -15.84
CA ALA A 179 -0.71 -1.30 -15.90
C ALA A 179 -0.59 -1.81 -17.34
N ASN A 180 0.39 -2.68 -17.55
CA ASN A 180 0.63 -3.33 -18.83
C ASN A 180 -0.42 -4.41 -19.11
N LYS A 181 -0.55 -4.82 -20.37
CA LYS A 181 -1.41 -5.94 -20.77
C LYS A 181 -0.68 -7.27 -20.59
N GLY A 182 -1.42 -8.27 -20.11
CA GLY A 182 -0.98 -9.66 -20.02
C GLY A 182 -1.17 -10.43 -21.33
N PRO A 183 -0.85 -11.74 -21.34
CA PRO A 183 -1.02 -12.60 -22.51
C PRO A 183 -2.46 -12.68 -23.04
N ASN A 184 -3.45 -12.51 -22.15
CA ASN A 184 -4.88 -12.47 -22.50
C ASN A 184 -5.34 -11.11 -23.07
N GLY A 185 -4.43 -10.16 -23.31
CA GLY A 185 -4.73 -8.82 -23.82
C GLY A 185 -5.39 -7.88 -22.81
N LYS A 186 -5.75 -8.36 -21.59
CA LYS A 186 -6.31 -7.55 -20.51
C LYS A 186 -5.19 -6.89 -19.71
N LYS A 187 -5.48 -5.74 -19.08
CA LYS A 187 -4.53 -5.12 -18.16
C LYS A 187 -4.27 -6.04 -16.96
N MET A 188 -3.03 -6.06 -16.50
CA MET A 188 -2.60 -6.77 -15.30
C MET A 188 -3.02 -5.98 -14.06
N ILE A 189 -4.33 -5.93 -13.83
CA ILE A 189 -4.96 -5.30 -12.67
C ILE A 189 -5.71 -6.39 -11.91
N TYR A 190 -5.41 -6.52 -10.61
CA TYR A 190 -6.07 -7.44 -9.71
C TYR A 190 -6.92 -6.68 -8.69
N LEU A 191 -8.18 -7.09 -8.51
CA LEU A 191 -8.98 -6.67 -7.39
C LEU A 191 -8.77 -7.67 -6.25
N PHE A 192 -8.29 -7.18 -5.11
CA PHE A 192 -8.10 -8.00 -3.92
C PHE A 192 -9.43 -8.62 -3.46
N ASN A 193 -9.45 -9.95 -3.29
CA ASN A 193 -10.67 -10.70 -2.99
C ASN A 193 -10.53 -11.59 -1.74
N PRO A 194 -10.85 -11.05 -0.55
CA PRO A 194 -10.76 -11.78 0.72
C PRO A 194 -12.00 -12.62 1.05
N ILE A 195 -12.97 -12.79 0.14
CA ILE A 195 -14.23 -13.50 0.44
C ILE A 195 -14.00 -15.02 0.45
N LYS A 196 -14.38 -15.71 1.54
CA LYS A 196 -14.40 -17.18 1.60
C LYS A 196 -15.55 -17.71 0.73
N ASP A 197 -15.25 -18.66 -0.14
CA ASP A 197 -16.28 -19.46 -0.82
C ASP A 197 -16.81 -20.47 0.20
N HIS A 198 -18.13 -20.51 0.42
CA HIS A 198 -18.80 -21.48 1.30
C HIS A 198 -19.04 -22.79 0.56
#